data_AF-A0A6C0LT77-F1
#
_entry.id   AF-A0A6C0LT77-F1
#
_cell.length_a   1.000
_cell.length_b   1.000
_cell.length_c   1.000
_cell.angle_alpha   90.00
_cell.angle_beta   90.00
_cell.angle_gamma   90.00
#
_symmetry.space_group_name_H-M   'P 1'
#
loop_
_entity.id
_entity.type
_entity.pdbx_description
1 polymer ?
#
loop_
_entity_poly.entity_id
_entity_poly.type
_entity_poly.pdbx_seq_one_letter_code
_entity_poly.pdbx_strand_id
1 'polypeptide(L)'
;MSLDKNIAINKRKEIYQSYYTEEDYEKVMIKLPDIIKEASIKSAEMLEPTIIEKKEVMNIIRDFIRKKHRKIYGGTAVNELLKQKNPEDAIYDEFNFSDIEFYSPTPVPDLVELCNTLYDKGYKYVQGREAQHEETYTISVNFEVYCDISYVPTRVYNGIKVIDIDGINYVDPHFMWIDYLRMFNNPVTANWRWEKSFKRNFILLKNYPPEYYNKNIQISEMNQEFKGYIQRIKKEFIIEKSNNNILINGFDAYNFFMLHAANDKKVDQMARTVYGKNNVMNLTCNIPYLDLVSVDYSNTVKNLYNYLKGIVKVPEKLEISEYFPLFQFTNYSSMISYNGIIITKITEGNGFCIPMIRVNSGLIYVSYQYLLMTFLIDKFRAHLDQDKTMYFNYSIAISNLIKARNIFLDTKKLTVVDNSVFREFKISCIGTTTSQLRLSKLRMLERKQKDKNIQFTYTPEQFFKQSEESQHKFDPFKHFFRNTSGNKITNMKNMRFKLDNQGELIDNINEIDYTTENDSESKTTENDSESKTTENDSESKTTENDSESKTTEIEMDSNSQ
;
A
#
# COMPACT_ATOMS: atom_id res chain seq x y z
N MET A 1 71.94 -8.55 23.42
CA MET A 1 71.38 -8.68 24.78
C MET A 1 69.87 -8.57 24.67
N SER A 2 69.18 -9.71 24.69
CA SER A 2 67.72 -9.82 24.55
C SER A 2 67.05 -9.51 25.89
N LEU A 3 66.04 -8.65 25.89
CA LEU A 3 65.24 -8.26 27.05
C LEU A 3 63.83 -8.85 26.92
N ASP A 4 63.73 -10.17 26.86
CA ASP A 4 62.46 -10.88 27.09
C ASP A 4 62.21 -10.96 28.60
N LYS A 5 61.61 -9.90 29.16
CA LYS A 5 60.96 -9.97 30.47
C LYS A 5 59.55 -10.51 30.29
N ASN A 6 59.41 -11.83 30.39
CA ASN A 6 58.16 -12.49 30.74
C ASN A 6 57.70 -12.00 32.11
N ILE A 7 56.84 -10.99 32.15
CA ILE A 7 56.08 -10.62 33.34
C ILE A 7 54.96 -11.66 33.47
N ALA A 8 55.21 -12.71 34.23
CA ALA A 8 54.15 -13.60 34.69
C ALA A 8 53.23 -12.79 35.64
N ILE A 9 52.15 -12.25 35.10
CA ILE A 9 51.08 -11.64 35.90
C ILE A 9 50.46 -12.78 36.72
N ASN A 10 50.78 -12.82 38.01
CA ASN A 10 50.28 -13.81 38.95
C ASN A 10 48.79 -13.56 39.18
N LYS A 11 47.92 -14.21 38.39
CA LYS A 11 46.46 -14.07 38.54
C LYS A 11 46.06 -14.60 39.92
N ARG A 12 45.30 -13.79 40.65
CA ARG A 12 44.79 -14.12 42.00
C ARG A 12 44.00 -15.43 41.93
N LYS A 13 44.14 -16.29 42.95
CA LYS A 13 43.30 -17.47 43.11
C LYS A 13 41.91 -17.00 43.53
N GLU A 14 41.03 -16.82 42.56
CA GLU A 14 39.67 -16.31 42.76
C GLU A 14 38.72 -17.45 43.13
N ILE A 15 37.86 -17.19 44.12
CA ILE A 15 36.78 -18.07 44.57
C ILE A 15 35.49 -17.34 44.26
N TYR A 16 34.57 -17.99 43.56
CA TYR A 16 33.29 -17.41 43.15
C TYR A 16 32.14 -18.14 43.84
N GLN A 17 31.01 -17.44 43.96
CA GLN A 17 29.73 -18.00 44.39
C GLN A 17 28.69 -17.74 43.29
N SER A 18 27.68 -18.61 43.18
CA SER A 18 26.55 -18.38 42.28
C SER A 18 25.59 -17.35 42.89
N TYR A 19 25.08 -16.45 42.06
CA TYR A 19 24.06 -15.47 42.47
C TYR A 19 22.66 -15.90 42.03
N TYR A 20 22.51 -16.34 40.77
CA TYR A 20 21.31 -16.99 40.26
C TYR A 20 21.63 -18.42 39.85
N THR A 21 20.69 -19.32 40.10
CA THR A 21 20.66 -20.70 39.60
C THR A 21 19.83 -20.81 38.32
N GLU A 22 19.89 -21.95 37.63
CA GLU A 22 19.02 -22.23 36.48
C GLU A 22 17.53 -22.21 36.86
N GLU A 23 17.21 -22.72 38.07
CA GLU A 23 15.84 -22.68 38.61
C GLU A 23 15.37 -21.24 38.88
N ASP A 24 16.26 -20.36 39.37
CA ASP A 24 15.93 -18.94 39.54
C ASP A 24 15.61 -18.28 38.19
N TYR A 25 16.41 -18.57 37.15
CA TYR A 25 16.18 -18.06 35.82
C TYR A 25 14.80 -18.46 35.28
N GLU A 26 14.44 -19.74 35.35
CA GLU A 26 13.14 -20.23 34.86
C GLU A 26 11.97 -19.58 35.62
N LYS A 27 12.05 -19.53 36.96
CA LYS A 27 11.01 -18.90 37.79
C LYS A 27 10.84 -17.41 37.50
N VAL A 28 11.94 -16.69 37.30
CA VAL A 28 11.91 -15.26 36.93
C VAL A 28 11.27 -15.10 35.55
N MET A 29 11.70 -15.85 34.55
CA MET A 29 11.17 -15.71 33.18
C MET A 29 9.66 -15.99 33.07
N ILE A 30 9.11 -16.86 33.92
CA ILE A 30 7.66 -17.12 34.00
C ILE A 30 6.90 -15.90 34.56
N LYS A 31 7.40 -15.29 35.65
CA LYS A 31 6.69 -14.20 36.36
C LYS A 31 6.98 -12.80 35.82
N LEU A 32 8.12 -12.62 35.15
CA LEU A 32 8.61 -11.30 34.75
C LEU A 32 7.63 -10.53 33.85
N PRO A 33 6.91 -11.14 32.89
CA PRO A 33 5.91 -10.42 32.09
C PRO A 33 4.80 -9.76 32.93
N ASP A 34 4.28 -10.46 33.95
CA ASP A 34 3.24 -9.93 34.84
C ASP A 34 3.79 -8.81 35.72
N ILE A 35 5.01 -8.98 36.26
CA ILE A 35 5.70 -7.95 37.04
C ILE A 35 5.93 -6.68 36.21
N ILE A 36 6.33 -6.82 34.94
CA ILE A 36 6.51 -5.70 34.01
C ILE A 36 5.16 -5.00 33.75
N LYS A 37 4.09 -5.77 33.61
CA LYS A 37 2.73 -5.22 33.42
C LYS A 37 2.30 -4.39 34.63
N GLU A 38 2.43 -4.93 35.84
CA GLU A 38 2.10 -4.22 37.08
C GLU A 38 2.94 -2.94 37.24
N ALA A 39 4.23 -2.99 36.92
CA ALA A 39 5.11 -1.82 36.95
C ALA A 39 4.71 -0.76 35.92
N SER A 40 4.24 -1.19 34.75
CA SER A 40 3.77 -0.29 33.68
C SER A 40 2.48 0.43 34.07
N ILE A 41 1.55 -0.26 34.74
CA ILE A 41 0.32 0.35 35.28
C ILE A 41 0.66 1.44 36.28
N LYS A 42 1.51 1.15 37.27
CA LYS A 42 1.96 2.14 38.27
C LYS A 42 2.67 3.33 37.60
N SER A 43 3.47 3.06 36.58
CA SER A 43 4.16 4.11 35.81
C SER A 43 3.15 5.02 35.11
N ALA A 44 2.10 4.47 34.50
CA ALA A 44 1.06 5.25 33.83
C ALA A 44 0.22 6.10 34.80
N GLU A 45 0.06 5.67 36.05
CA GLU A 45 -0.64 6.43 37.09
C GLU A 45 0.20 7.57 37.67
N MET A 46 1.52 7.39 37.77
CA MET A 46 2.41 8.31 38.51
C MET A 46 3.25 9.24 37.64
N LEU A 47 3.58 8.85 36.40
CA LEU A 47 4.45 9.63 35.52
C LEU A 47 3.65 10.55 34.62
N GLU A 48 4.11 11.79 34.44
CA GLU A 48 3.54 12.74 33.49
C GLU A 48 4.00 12.42 32.04
N PRO A 49 3.11 12.52 31.04
CA PRO A 49 1.66 12.72 31.17
C PRO A 49 0.97 11.47 31.72
N THR A 50 0.09 11.66 32.72
CA THR A 50 -0.59 10.55 33.40
C THR A 50 -1.62 9.89 32.51
N ILE A 51 -2.09 8.71 32.92
CA ILE A 51 -3.19 7.99 32.27
C ILE A 51 -4.44 8.84 32.05
N ILE A 52 -4.72 9.79 32.95
CA ILE A 52 -5.87 10.68 32.88
C ILE A 52 -5.67 11.68 31.73
N GLU A 53 -4.53 12.39 31.73
CA GLU A 53 -4.16 13.33 30.65
C GLU A 53 -4.15 12.62 29.30
N LYS A 54 -3.57 11.41 29.24
CA LYS A 54 -3.53 10.61 28.00
C LYS A 54 -4.93 10.31 27.48
N LYS A 55 -5.88 9.91 28.34
CA LYS A 55 -7.27 9.65 27.96
C LYS A 55 -7.97 10.89 27.43
N GLU A 56 -7.79 12.03 28.09
CA GLU A 56 -8.40 13.30 27.66
C GLU A 56 -7.91 13.76 26.29
N VAL A 57 -6.59 13.76 26.07
CA VAL A 57 -5.98 14.12 24.78
C VAL A 57 -6.46 13.17 23.68
N MET A 58 -6.49 11.86 23.96
CA MET A 58 -6.96 10.87 22.98
C MET A 58 -8.44 11.04 22.65
N ASN A 59 -9.29 11.46 23.59
CA ASN A 59 -10.69 11.74 23.33
C ASN A 59 -10.86 12.95 22.42
N ILE A 60 -10.06 14.01 22.61
CA ILE A 60 -10.05 15.19 21.72
C ILE A 60 -9.70 14.78 20.28
N ILE A 61 -8.68 13.94 20.14
CA ILE A 61 -8.26 13.41 18.83
C ILE A 61 -9.36 12.55 18.20
N ARG A 62 -10.01 11.67 18.98
CA ARG A 62 -11.14 10.86 18.49
C ARG A 62 -12.33 11.72 18.06
N ASP A 63 -12.64 12.78 18.80
CA ASP A 63 -13.72 13.71 18.46
C ASP A 63 -13.44 14.46 17.16
N PHE A 64 -12.19 14.89 16.96
CA PHE A 64 -11.74 15.48 15.69
C PHE A 64 -11.90 14.48 14.53
N ILE A 65 -11.40 13.25 14.69
CA ILE A 65 -11.49 12.19 13.68
C ILE A 65 -12.94 11.90 13.32
N ARG A 66 -13.83 11.79 14.32
CA ARG A 66 -15.27 11.59 14.14
C ARG A 66 -15.88 12.74 13.34
N LYS A 67 -15.64 13.99 13.75
CA LYS A 67 -16.17 15.20 13.10
C LYS A 67 -15.71 15.34 11.64
N LYS A 68 -14.47 14.94 11.34
CA LYS A 68 -13.86 15.02 10.01
C LYS A 68 -14.02 13.73 9.19
N HIS A 69 -14.67 12.71 9.76
CA HIS A 69 -14.82 11.37 9.21
C HIS A 69 -13.50 10.72 8.74
N ARG A 70 -12.39 10.99 9.44
CA ARG A 70 -11.08 10.42 9.09
C ARG A 70 -11.04 8.91 9.33
N LYS A 71 -10.19 8.21 8.59
CA LYS A 71 -10.18 6.73 8.55
C LYS A 71 -9.03 6.20 9.40
N ILE A 72 -9.34 5.65 10.58
CA ILE A 72 -8.34 5.05 11.48
C ILE A 72 -7.85 3.73 10.89
N TYR A 73 -6.53 3.51 10.88
CA TYR A 73 -5.90 2.26 10.48
C TYR A 73 -4.95 1.74 11.58
N GLY A 74 -4.18 0.70 11.27
CA GLY A 74 -3.08 0.26 12.12
C GLY A 74 -3.52 -0.42 13.40
N GLY A 75 -2.72 -0.28 14.47
CA GLY A 75 -2.96 -0.98 15.73
C GLY A 75 -4.32 -0.67 16.35
N THR A 76 -4.69 0.61 16.35
CA THR A 76 -5.96 1.07 16.93
C THR A 76 -7.15 0.51 16.16
N ALA A 77 -7.13 0.52 14.83
CA ALA A 77 -8.22 -0.06 14.04
C ALA A 77 -8.38 -1.55 14.27
N VAL A 78 -7.27 -2.31 14.26
CA VAL A 78 -7.30 -3.76 14.52
C VAL A 78 -7.91 -4.02 15.90
N ASN A 79 -7.53 -3.28 16.92
CA ASN A 79 -8.04 -3.46 18.26
C ASN A 79 -9.56 -3.25 18.35
N GLU A 80 -10.08 -2.15 17.82
CA GLU A 80 -11.51 -1.84 17.90
C GLU A 80 -12.37 -2.79 17.04
N LEU A 81 -11.87 -3.17 15.86
CA LEU A 81 -12.52 -4.18 15.02
C LEU A 81 -12.57 -5.56 15.67
N LEU A 82 -11.52 -5.93 16.41
CA LEU A 82 -11.50 -7.18 17.18
C LEU A 82 -12.46 -7.10 18.36
N LYS A 83 -12.46 -6.00 19.13
CA LYS A 83 -13.42 -5.81 20.23
C LYS A 83 -14.87 -5.92 19.77
N GLN A 84 -15.20 -5.36 18.61
CA GLN A 84 -16.54 -5.46 18.03
C GLN A 84 -16.95 -6.91 17.71
N LYS A 85 -16.01 -7.78 17.33
CA LYS A 85 -16.26 -9.19 16.99
C LYS A 85 -16.19 -10.11 18.20
N ASN A 86 -15.12 -9.97 18.97
CA ASN A 86 -14.80 -10.76 20.14
C ASN A 86 -13.84 -9.96 21.04
N PRO A 87 -14.34 -9.37 22.15
CA PRO A 87 -13.53 -8.60 23.10
C PRO A 87 -12.29 -9.33 23.64
N GLU A 88 -12.35 -10.65 23.78
CA GLU A 88 -11.22 -11.48 24.28
C GLU A 88 -10.04 -11.54 23.29
N ASP A 89 -10.26 -11.23 22.02
CA ASP A 89 -9.22 -11.17 20.99
C ASP A 89 -8.59 -9.77 20.86
N ALA A 90 -8.96 -8.80 21.72
CA ALA A 90 -8.38 -7.46 21.73
C ALA A 90 -6.85 -7.49 21.92
N ILE A 91 -6.14 -6.59 21.24
CA ILE A 91 -4.66 -6.57 21.23
C ILE A 91 -4.06 -5.52 22.17
N TYR A 92 -4.90 -4.64 22.73
CA TYR A 92 -4.54 -3.64 23.72
C TYR A 92 -5.46 -3.77 24.94
N ASP A 93 -4.87 -3.67 26.14
CA ASP A 93 -5.61 -3.51 27.38
C ASP A 93 -5.83 -2.02 27.71
N GLU A 94 -6.58 -1.73 28.77
CA GLU A 94 -6.97 -0.37 29.15
C GLU A 94 -5.83 0.54 29.62
N PHE A 95 -4.66 -0.05 29.92
CA PHE A 95 -3.47 0.65 30.40
C PHE A 95 -2.39 0.76 29.32
N ASN A 96 -2.51 0.01 28.22
CA ASN A 96 -1.58 0.04 27.11
C ASN A 96 -2.02 1.04 26.04
N PHE A 97 -1.54 2.28 26.15
CA PHE A 97 -1.84 3.34 25.19
C PHE A 97 -1.05 3.12 23.91
N SER A 98 -1.76 2.95 22.80
CA SER A 98 -1.20 3.10 21.46
C SER A 98 -1.60 4.48 20.95
N ASP A 99 -0.70 5.05 20.17
CA ASP A 99 -0.99 6.12 19.22
C ASP A 99 -2.17 5.76 18.29
N ILE A 100 -2.95 6.78 17.91
CA ILE A 100 -3.96 6.67 16.86
C ILE A 100 -3.32 6.98 15.51
N GLU A 101 -3.41 6.06 14.57
CA GLU A 101 -2.97 6.28 13.19
C GLU A 101 -4.20 6.48 12.30
N PHE A 102 -4.27 7.56 11.52
CA PHE A 102 -5.40 7.79 10.61
C PHE A 102 -5.01 8.40 9.26
N TYR A 103 -5.77 8.02 8.23
CA TYR A 103 -5.64 8.55 6.89
C TYR A 103 -6.41 9.86 6.71
N SER A 104 -5.80 10.78 5.96
CA SER A 104 -6.42 12.04 5.55
C SER A 104 -5.97 12.46 4.14
N PRO A 105 -6.87 13.00 3.30
CA PRO A 105 -6.47 13.65 2.05
C PRO A 105 -5.84 15.03 2.28
N THR A 106 -6.00 15.62 3.47
CA THR A 106 -5.49 16.95 3.84
C THR A 106 -4.76 16.90 5.18
N PRO A 107 -3.64 16.15 5.29
CA PRO A 107 -3.04 15.84 6.59
C PRO A 107 -2.38 17.05 7.25
N VAL A 108 -1.81 18.01 6.49
CA VAL A 108 -1.21 19.23 7.08
C VAL A 108 -2.28 20.19 7.61
N PRO A 109 -3.38 20.48 6.89
CA PRO A 109 -4.52 21.21 7.48
C PRO A 109 -5.09 20.54 8.73
N ASP A 110 -5.28 19.21 8.70
CA ASP A 110 -5.78 18.47 9.86
C ASP A 110 -4.81 18.55 11.05
N LEU A 111 -3.50 18.45 10.79
CA LEU A 111 -2.44 18.60 11.80
C LEU A 111 -2.52 19.96 12.49
N VAL A 112 -2.66 21.04 11.71
CA VAL A 112 -2.72 22.41 12.24
C VAL A 112 -4.00 22.62 13.06
N GLU A 113 -5.17 22.19 12.57
CA GLU A 113 -6.43 22.32 13.28
C GLU A 113 -6.41 21.55 14.62
N LEU A 114 -5.88 20.33 14.61
CA LEU A 114 -5.81 19.49 15.81
C LEU A 114 -4.78 20.02 16.82
N CYS A 115 -3.62 20.49 16.36
CA CYS A 115 -2.63 21.16 17.22
C CYS A 115 -3.20 22.43 17.86
N ASN A 116 -3.93 23.27 17.09
CA ASN A 116 -4.57 24.47 17.63
C ASN A 116 -5.64 24.09 18.66
N THR A 117 -6.49 23.10 18.36
CA THR A 117 -7.52 22.61 19.29
C THR A 117 -6.92 22.16 20.63
N LEU A 118 -5.79 21.46 20.60
CA LEU A 118 -5.09 21.01 21.81
C LEU A 118 -4.47 22.19 22.57
N TYR A 119 -3.85 23.13 21.84
CA TYR A 119 -3.28 24.34 22.44
C TYR A 119 -4.34 25.22 23.12
N ASP A 120 -5.48 25.43 22.46
CA ASP A 120 -6.60 26.24 22.98
C ASP A 120 -7.24 25.63 24.22
N LYS A 121 -7.15 24.30 24.38
CA LYS A 121 -7.55 23.57 25.60
C LYS A 121 -6.53 23.67 26.75
N GLY A 122 -5.42 24.35 26.54
CA GLY A 122 -4.41 24.63 27.57
C GLY A 122 -3.28 23.59 27.67
N TYR A 123 -3.23 22.60 26.78
CA TYR A 123 -2.11 21.65 26.75
C TYR A 123 -0.82 22.34 26.29
N LYS A 124 0.31 21.89 26.84
CA LYS A 124 1.64 22.47 26.59
C LYS A 124 2.50 21.57 25.71
N TYR A 125 3.50 22.19 25.10
CA TYR A 125 4.45 21.51 24.21
C TYR A 125 3.74 20.72 23.09
N VAL A 126 2.60 21.26 22.63
CA VAL A 126 1.89 20.74 21.47
C VAL A 126 2.75 20.99 20.24
N GLN A 127 3.03 19.93 19.48
CA GLN A 127 3.85 20.02 18.28
C GLN A 127 3.33 19.03 17.24
N GLY A 128 3.11 19.51 16.03
CA GLY A 128 2.96 18.70 14.83
C GLY A 128 4.28 18.66 14.06
N ARG A 129 4.73 17.50 13.59
CA ARG A 129 5.96 17.38 12.81
C ARG A 129 5.86 16.31 11.73
N GLU A 130 6.62 16.44 10.66
CA GLU A 130 6.79 15.36 9.68
C GLU A 130 7.45 14.14 10.35
N ALA A 131 6.91 12.94 10.11
CA ALA A 131 7.41 11.70 10.68
C ALA A 131 8.61 11.15 9.89
N GLN A 132 9.16 10.02 10.33
CA GLN A 132 10.23 9.33 9.61
C GLN A 132 9.77 8.80 8.24
N HIS A 133 8.50 8.39 8.15
CA HIS A 133 7.86 7.99 6.91
C HIS A 133 7.41 9.24 6.14
N GLU A 134 7.63 9.27 4.82
CA GLU A 134 7.15 10.39 3.99
C GLU A 134 5.63 10.52 4.10
N GLU A 135 5.14 11.75 3.99
CA GLU A 135 3.70 12.07 3.93
C GLU A 135 2.92 11.65 5.18
N THR A 136 3.62 11.34 6.29
CA THR A 136 3.03 11.09 7.61
C THR A 136 3.48 12.18 8.57
N TYR A 137 2.57 12.63 9.42
CA TYR A 137 2.81 13.70 10.39
C TYR A 137 2.39 13.27 11.79
N THR A 138 3.24 13.50 12.77
CA THR A 138 3.05 13.11 14.15
C THR A 138 2.62 14.31 14.98
N ILE A 139 1.60 14.16 15.82
CA ILE A 139 1.29 15.10 16.91
C ILE A 139 1.82 14.54 18.21
N SER A 140 2.63 15.36 18.89
CA SER A 140 3.00 15.16 20.28
C SER A 140 2.45 16.26 21.18
N VAL A 141 2.07 15.90 22.39
CA VAL A 141 1.62 16.80 23.45
C VAL A 141 2.38 16.44 24.70
N ASN A 142 2.91 17.44 25.42
CA ASN A 142 3.72 17.20 26.61
C ASN A 142 4.83 16.15 26.38
N PHE A 143 5.51 16.25 25.24
CA PHE A 143 6.58 15.34 24.79
C PHE A 143 6.18 13.89 24.52
N GLU A 144 4.90 13.53 24.64
CA GLU A 144 4.35 12.21 24.33
C GLU A 144 3.68 12.21 22.95
N VAL A 145 3.87 11.14 22.18
CA VAL A 145 3.22 10.97 20.86
C VAL A 145 1.80 10.42 21.02
N TYR A 146 0.84 11.04 20.35
CA TYR A 146 -0.57 10.67 20.45
C TYR A 146 -1.20 10.20 19.15
N CYS A 147 -0.83 10.79 18.01
CA CYS A 147 -1.36 10.35 16.73
C CYS A 147 -0.43 10.62 15.55
N ASP A 148 -0.58 9.78 14.53
CA ASP A 148 0.01 9.94 13.21
C ASP A 148 -1.10 10.17 12.17
N ILE A 149 -0.88 11.17 11.31
CA ILE A 149 -1.76 11.56 10.21
C ILE A 149 -1.04 11.25 8.90
N SER A 150 -1.53 10.29 8.13
CA SER A 150 -0.92 9.90 6.86
C SER A 150 -1.73 10.38 5.66
N TYR A 151 -1.04 10.98 4.70
CA TYR A 151 -1.62 11.39 3.42
C TYR A 151 -2.15 10.18 2.66
N VAL A 152 -3.33 10.34 2.06
CA VAL A 152 -3.86 9.44 1.04
C VAL A 152 -4.49 10.30 -0.05
N PRO A 153 -4.12 10.13 -1.34
CA PRO A 153 -4.76 10.85 -2.43
C PRO A 153 -6.27 10.68 -2.39
N THR A 154 -7.02 11.75 -2.68
CA THR A 154 -8.48 11.81 -2.58
C THR A 154 -9.17 10.63 -3.25
N ARG A 155 -8.73 10.27 -4.47
CA ARG A 155 -9.25 9.09 -5.19
C ARG A 155 -9.12 7.80 -4.37
N VAL A 156 -7.94 7.55 -3.84
CA VAL A 156 -7.63 6.36 -3.04
C VAL A 156 -8.40 6.43 -1.73
N TYR A 157 -8.35 7.57 -1.05
CA TYR A 157 -9.00 7.79 0.24
C TYR A 157 -10.47 7.43 0.17
N ASN A 158 -11.19 7.92 -0.83
CA ASN A 158 -12.63 7.64 -1.01
C ASN A 158 -12.91 6.15 -1.27
N GLY A 159 -12.04 5.44 -1.97
CA GLY A 159 -12.20 4.00 -2.23
C GLY A 159 -11.86 3.09 -1.06
N ILE A 160 -11.18 3.57 -0.01
CA ILE A 160 -10.89 2.76 1.18
C ILE A 160 -12.21 2.41 1.89
N LYS A 161 -12.53 1.12 1.94
CA LYS A 161 -13.67 0.58 2.70
C LYS A 161 -13.43 0.73 4.19
N VAL A 162 -14.50 0.98 4.93
CA VAL A 162 -14.47 1.19 6.38
C VAL A 162 -15.63 0.46 7.05
N ILE A 163 -15.45 0.17 8.33
CA ILE A 163 -16.48 -0.25 9.26
C ILE A 163 -16.66 0.91 10.24
N ASP A 164 -17.88 1.42 10.36
CA ASP A 164 -18.22 2.47 11.33
C ASP A 164 -18.47 1.84 12.70
N ILE A 165 -17.82 2.39 13.72
CA ILE A 165 -18.07 2.08 15.13
C ILE A 165 -18.17 3.42 15.86
N ASP A 166 -19.35 3.72 16.41
CA ASP A 166 -19.63 4.97 17.14
C ASP A 166 -19.30 6.25 16.35
N GLY A 167 -19.60 6.25 15.04
CA GLY A 167 -19.37 7.37 14.12
C GLY A 167 -17.91 7.54 13.69
N ILE A 168 -17.02 6.64 14.09
CA ILE A 168 -15.61 6.63 13.69
C ILE A 168 -15.40 5.56 12.63
N ASN A 169 -14.74 5.96 11.53
CA ASN A 169 -14.42 5.09 10.42
C ASN A 169 -13.14 4.30 10.69
N TYR A 170 -13.26 2.98 10.84
CA TYR A 170 -12.11 2.07 10.94
C TYR A 170 -11.88 1.35 9.62
N VAL A 171 -10.64 1.35 9.12
CA VAL A 171 -10.28 0.76 7.83
C VAL A 171 -10.58 -0.74 7.80
N ASP A 172 -11.13 -1.20 6.68
CA ASP A 172 -11.51 -2.60 6.47
C ASP A 172 -10.35 -3.59 6.75
N PRO A 173 -10.60 -4.71 7.46
CA PRO A 173 -9.61 -5.73 7.77
C PRO A 173 -8.83 -6.25 6.57
N HIS A 174 -9.47 -6.47 5.42
CA HIS A 174 -8.81 -7.00 4.23
C HIS A 174 -7.99 -5.92 3.50
N PHE A 175 -8.29 -4.64 3.70
CA PHE A 175 -7.40 -3.56 3.29
C PHE A 175 -6.15 -3.51 4.19
N MET A 176 -6.30 -3.63 5.52
CA MET A 176 -5.15 -3.69 6.43
C MET A 176 -4.30 -4.95 6.23
N TRP A 177 -4.89 -6.04 5.74
CA TRP A 177 -4.15 -7.26 5.39
C TRP A 177 -3.08 -7.01 4.31
N ILE A 178 -3.33 -6.06 3.39
CA ILE A 178 -2.33 -5.65 2.40
C ILE A 178 -1.07 -5.15 3.11
N ASP A 179 -1.21 -4.36 4.18
CA ASP A 179 -0.07 -3.81 4.90
C ASP A 179 0.73 -4.89 5.63
N TYR A 180 0.07 -5.86 6.27
CA TYR A 180 0.75 -7.02 6.85
C TYR A 180 1.52 -7.82 5.81
N LEU A 181 0.93 -8.07 4.64
CA LEU A 181 1.62 -8.75 3.56
C LEU A 181 2.80 -7.92 3.03
N ARG A 182 2.70 -6.59 2.96
CA ARG A 182 3.85 -5.72 2.62
C ARG A 182 4.99 -5.92 3.60
N MET A 183 4.71 -6.06 4.89
CA MET A 183 5.74 -6.32 5.89
C MET A 183 6.39 -7.70 5.68
N PHE A 184 5.59 -8.75 5.47
CA PHE A 184 6.10 -10.10 5.23
C PHE A 184 6.87 -10.23 3.91
N ASN A 185 6.49 -9.44 2.91
CA ASN A 185 7.14 -9.40 1.60
C ASN A 185 8.39 -8.49 1.56
N ASN A 186 8.83 -7.93 2.69
CA ASN A 186 10.03 -7.10 2.82
C ASN A 186 11.04 -7.73 3.82
N PRO A 187 11.67 -8.88 3.48
CA PRO A 187 12.47 -9.67 4.42
C PRO A 187 13.75 -8.99 4.90
N VAL A 188 14.27 -8.02 4.14
CA VAL A 188 15.53 -7.34 4.47
C VAL A 188 15.30 -6.15 5.41
N THR A 189 14.19 -5.43 5.25
CA THR A 189 13.98 -4.12 5.91
C THR A 189 12.87 -4.14 6.96
N ALA A 190 11.98 -5.13 6.96
CA ALA A 190 10.82 -5.20 7.85
C ALA A 190 10.80 -6.43 8.79
N ASN A 191 11.82 -7.29 8.73
CA ASN A 191 11.87 -8.55 9.51
C ASN A 191 11.70 -8.36 11.03
N TRP A 192 12.21 -7.26 11.58
CA TRP A 192 12.13 -6.92 13.00
C TRP A 192 10.68 -6.72 13.50
N ARG A 193 9.71 -6.51 12.60
CA ARG A 193 8.28 -6.40 12.95
C ARG A 193 7.49 -7.68 12.74
N TRP A 194 8.08 -8.73 12.14
CA TRP A 194 7.33 -9.90 11.66
C TRP A 194 6.56 -10.62 12.76
N GLU A 195 7.14 -10.82 13.94
CA GLU A 195 6.47 -11.52 15.03
C GLU A 195 5.20 -10.79 15.49
N LYS A 196 5.32 -9.49 15.80
CA LYS A 196 4.20 -8.62 16.18
C LYS A 196 3.13 -8.59 15.09
N SER A 197 3.56 -8.47 13.84
CA SER A 197 2.68 -8.33 12.68
C SER A 197 1.95 -9.63 12.36
N PHE A 198 2.63 -10.78 12.49
CA PHE A 198 2.01 -12.09 12.31
C PHE A 198 0.96 -12.36 13.38
N LYS A 199 1.26 -12.10 14.66
CA LYS A 199 0.29 -12.25 15.76
C LYS A 199 -0.99 -11.44 15.49
N ARG A 200 -0.85 -10.18 15.09
CA ARG A 200 -1.99 -9.31 14.74
C ARG A 200 -2.74 -9.81 13.51
N ASN A 201 -2.02 -10.12 12.43
CA ASN A 201 -2.62 -10.63 11.19
C ASN A 201 -3.38 -11.94 11.40
N PHE A 202 -2.84 -12.86 12.22
CA PHE A 202 -3.49 -14.11 12.56
C PHE A 202 -4.84 -13.88 13.26
N ILE A 203 -4.87 -13.07 14.32
CA ILE A 203 -6.10 -12.79 15.06
C ILE A 203 -7.09 -12.01 14.19
N LEU A 204 -6.61 -11.07 13.37
CA LEU A 204 -7.43 -10.33 12.41
C LEU A 204 -8.13 -11.29 11.42
N LEU A 205 -7.38 -12.17 10.75
CA LEU A 205 -7.95 -13.11 9.78
C LEU A 205 -8.75 -14.26 10.42
N LYS A 206 -8.52 -14.56 11.70
CA LYS A 206 -9.39 -15.46 12.48
C LYS A 206 -10.79 -14.87 12.63
N ASN A 207 -10.88 -13.57 12.95
CA ASN A 207 -12.16 -12.88 13.19
C ASN A 207 -12.81 -12.33 11.90
N TYR A 208 -11.98 -12.05 10.89
CA TYR A 208 -12.39 -11.55 9.58
C TYR A 208 -11.79 -12.42 8.47
N PRO A 209 -12.24 -13.69 8.35
CA PRO A 209 -11.67 -14.63 7.40
C PRO A 209 -11.84 -14.14 5.95
N PRO A 210 -10.89 -14.47 5.06
CA PRO A 210 -11.03 -14.18 3.64
C PRO A 210 -12.23 -14.93 3.05
N GLU A 211 -12.93 -14.28 2.13
CA GLU A 211 -14.14 -14.83 1.52
C GLU A 211 -13.86 -16.08 0.66
N TYR A 212 -14.79 -17.04 0.72
CA TYR A 212 -14.80 -18.21 -0.15
C TYR A 212 -15.68 -17.97 -1.37
N TYR A 213 -15.12 -18.19 -2.57
CA TYR A 213 -15.85 -18.10 -3.83
C TYR A 213 -15.90 -19.47 -4.52
N ASN A 214 -17.11 -19.94 -4.83
CA ASN A 214 -17.34 -21.10 -5.68
C ASN A 214 -17.74 -20.67 -7.11
N LYS A 215 -16.93 -19.80 -7.71
CA LYS A 215 -17.12 -19.30 -9.08
C LYS A 215 -15.81 -19.43 -9.84
N ASN A 216 -15.90 -19.47 -11.17
CA ASN A 216 -14.73 -19.51 -12.05
C ASN A 216 -14.30 -18.10 -12.44
N ILE A 217 -13.00 -17.92 -12.64
CA ILE A 217 -12.44 -16.68 -13.19
C ILE A 217 -12.94 -16.52 -14.63
N GLN A 218 -13.48 -15.34 -14.93
CA GLN A 218 -14.02 -14.99 -16.24
C GLN A 218 -13.03 -14.08 -16.98
N ILE A 219 -12.02 -14.70 -17.58
CA ILE A 219 -11.05 -14.01 -18.45
C ILE A 219 -11.14 -14.62 -19.85
N SER A 220 -11.38 -13.78 -20.85
CA SER A 220 -11.48 -14.20 -22.24
C SER A 220 -10.15 -14.77 -22.74
N GLU A 221 -10.24 -15.76 -23.62
CA GLU A 221 -9.06 -16.35 -24.22
C GLU A 221 -8.38 -15.38 -25.18
N MET A 222 -7.07 -15.20 -24.99
CA MET A 222 -6.24 -14.39 -25.87
C MET A 222 -6.04 -15.08 -27.23
N ASN A 223 -6.01 -14.32 -28.32
CA ASN A 223 -5.77 -14.89 -29.65
C ASN A 223 -4.35 -15.49 -29.77
N GLN A 224 -4.11 -16.30 -30.80
CA GLN A 224 -2.84 -17.00 -30.99
C GLN A 224 -1.65 -16.07 -31.23
N GLU A 225 -1.85 -14.91 -31.84
CA GLU A 225 -0.80 -13.93 -32.10
C GLU A 225 -0.24 -13.36 -30.78
N PHE A 226 -1.12 -12.87 -29.90
CA PHE A 226 -0.70 -12.33 -28.60
C PHE A 226 -0.14 -13.41 -27.66
N LYS A 227 -0.69 -14.64 -27.70
CA LYS A 227 -0.07 -15.79 -27.02
C LYS A 227 1.36 -16.03 -27.51
N GLY A 228 1.58 -15.93 -28.82
CA GLY A 228 2.90 -15.99 -29.43
C GLY A 228 3.84 -14.91 -28.89
N TYR A 229 3.39 -13.66 -28.80
CA TYR A 229 4.18 -12.57 -28.20
C TYR A 229 4.56 -12.87 -26.75
N ILE A 230 3.62 -13.29 -25.90
CA ILE A 230 3.91 -13.63 -24.49
C ILE A 230 4.94 -14.76 -24.38
N GLN A 231 4.81 -15.83 -25.18
CA GLN A 231 5.76 -16.94 -25.18
C GLN A 231 7.17 -16.49 -25.58
N ARG A 232 7.27 -15.64 -26.60
CA ARG A 232 8.55 -15.09 -27.07
C ARG A 232 9.16 -14.15 -26.03
N ILE A 233 8.38 -13.30 -25.37
CA ILE A 233 8.88 -12.49 -24.23
C ILE A 233 9.49 -13.40 -23.16
N LYS A 234 8.79 -14.46 -22.73
CA LYS A 234 9.34 -15.34 -21.69
C LYS A 234 10.64 -16.03 -22.12
N LYS A 235 10.71 -16.53 -23.36
CA LYS A 235 11.85 -17.31 -23.85
C LYS A 235 13.02 -16.44 -24.31
N GLU A 236 12.78 -15.53 -25.24
CA GLU A 236 13.81 -14.75 -25.92
C GLU A 236 14.20 -13.47 -25.16
N PHE A 237 13.33 -12.94 -24.30
CA PHE A 237 13.60 -11.71 -23.56
C PHE A 237 13.93 -11.98 -22.08
N ILE A 238 13.05 -12.66 -21.35
CA ILE A 238 13.25 -12.88 -19.91
C ILE A 238 14.42 -13.85 -19.68
N ILE A 239 14.42 -15.03 -20.29
CA ILE A 239 15.47 -16.03 -20.05
C ILE A 239 16.82 -15.59 -20.66
N GLU A 240 16.82 -15.09 -21.89
CA GLU A 240 18.06 -14.84 -22.63
C GLU A 240 18.67 -13.45 -22.39
N LYS A 241 17.87 -12.43 -22.02
CA LYS A 241 18.32 -11.01 -22.03
C LYS A 241 18.13 -10.24 -20.73
N SER A 242 17.32 -10.72 -19.77
CA SER A 242 16.89 -9.88 -18.63
C SER A 242 17.86 -9.78 -17.45
N ASN A 243 19.00 -10.47 -17.50
CA ASN A 243 19.98 -10.53 -16.41
C ASN A 243 19.37 -10.86 -15.04
N ASN A 244 18.30 -11.66 -15.00
CA ASN A 244 17.59 -12.06 -13.77
C ASN A 244 16.93 -10.92 -12.98
N ASN A 245 16.60 -9.78 -13.61
CA ASN A 245 16.00 -8.62 -12.94
C ASN A 245 14.46 -8.56 -13.04
N ILE A 246 13.83 -9.57 -13.65
CA ILE A 246 12.39 -9.61 -13.92
C ILE A 246 11.76 -10.79 -13.19
N LEU A 247 10.67 -10.53 -12.47
CA LEU A 247 9.82 -11.54 -11.85
C LEU A 247 8.46 -11.59 -12.55
N ILE A 248 7.97 -12.80 -12.79
CA ILE A 248 6.62 -13.05 -13.28
C ILE A 248 5.62 -12.92 -12.12
N ASN A 249 4.54 -12.19 -12.38
CA ASN A 249 3.46 -11.90 -11.44
C ASN A 249 2.08 -12.19 -12.09
N GLY A 250 1.00 -11.76 -11.42
CA GLY A 250 -0.36 -11.77 -11.96
C GLY A 250 -0.89 -13.17 -12.27
N PHE A 251 -1.75 -13.29 -13.28
CA PHE A 251 -2.42 -14.55 -13.61
C PHE A 251 -1.48 -15.65 -14.10
N ASP A 252 -0.30 -15.28 -14.61
CA ASP A 252 0.72 -16.26 -14.98
C ASP A 252 1.35 -16.93 -13.75
N ALA A 253 1.73 -16.12 -12.74
CA ALA A 253 2.18 -16.63 -11.46
C ALA A 253 1.08 -17.39 -10.71
N TYR A 254 -0.18 -16.95 -10.81
CA TYR A 254 -1.32 -17.70 -10.25
C TYR A 254 -1.44 -19.09 -10.86
N ASN A 255 -1.39 -19.20 -12.19
CA ASN A 255 -1.43 -20.51 -12.85
C ASN A 255 -0.24 -21.39 -12.44
N PHE A 256 0.94 -20.80 -12.25
CA PHE A 256 2.09 -21.51 -11.68
C PHE A 256 1.76 -22.15 -10.32
N PHE A 257 1.12 -21.44 -9.38
CA PHE A 257 0.72 -22.01 -8.09
C PHE A 257 -0.41 -23.05 -8.22
N MET A 258 -1.39 -22.82 -9.09
CA MET A 258 -2.47 -23.80 -9.34
C MET A 258 -1.92 -25.14 -9.82
N LEU A 259 -0.98 -25.12 -10.76
CA LEU A 259 -0.36 -26.33 -11.32
C LEU A 259 0.45 -27.10 -10.28
N HIS A 260 1.19 -26.41 -9.40
CA HIS A 260 1.91 -27.06 -8.29
C HIS A 260 0.94 -27.68 -7.28
N ALA A 261 -0.14 -26.99 -6.95
CA ALA A 261 -1.17 -27.54 -6.05
C ALA A 261 -1.88 -28.77 -6.63
N ALA A 262 -1.99 -28.86 -7.95
CA ALA A 262 -2.52 -30.02 -8.66
C ALA A 262 -1.52 -31.19 -8.82
N ASN A 263 -0.26 -31.05 -8.38
CA ASN A 263 0.84 -31.99 -8.64
C ASN A 263 1.00 -32.32 -10.15
N ASP A 264 0.92 -31.31 -11.03
CA ASP A 264 1.11 -31.54 -12.46
C ASP A 264 2.53 -32.04 -12.77
N LYS A 265 2.62 -33.20 -13.43
CA LYS A 265 3.86 -33.86 -13.86
C LYS A 265 4.79 -32.98 -14.70
N LYS A 266 4.29 -31.96 -15.38
CA LYS A 266 5.12 -31.05 -16.21
C LYS A 266 5.84 -29.97 -15.40
N VAL A 267 5.47 -29.82 -14.12
CA VAL A 267 5.96 -28.75 -13.25
C VAL A 267 6.91 -29.30 -12.18
N ASP A 268 6.73 -30.55 -11.75
CA ASP A 268 7.58 -31.22 -10.76
C ASP A 268 8.80 -31.95 -11.40
N GLN A 269 9.98 -31.34 -11.35
CA GLN A 269 11.25 -32.10 -11.35
C GLN A 269 11.77 -32.39 -9.93
N MET A 270 11.08 -31.95 -8.86
CA MET A 270 11.57 -32.06 -7.48
C MET A 270 10.74 -32.93 -6.52
N ALA A 271 9.70 -33.67 -6.93
CA ALA A 271 9.04 -34.60 -6.03
C ALA A 271 8.49 -35.85 -6.75
N ARG A 272 9.09 -37.02 -6.46
CA ARG A 272 8.45 -38.32 -6.68
C ARG A 272 7.44 -38.55 -5.55
N THR A 273 6.12 -38.42 -5.77
CA THR A 273 5.08 -39.37 -5.26
C THR A 273 3.62 -38.88 -5.35
N VAL A 274 2.76 -39.90 -5.59
CA VAL A 274 1.34 -40.14 -5.30
C VAL A 274 0.27 -39.19 -5.90
N TYR A 275 -0.55 -39.80 -6.76
CA TYR A 275 -1.72 -39.23 -7.42
C TYR A 275 -2.90 -39.07 -6.46
N GLY A 276 -3.23 -37.82 -6.13
CA GLY A 276 -4.56 -37.44 -5.64
C GLY A 276 -5.31 -36.75 -6.79
N LYS A 277 -6.51 -37.23 -7.11
CA LYS A 277 -7.38 -36.65 -8.15
C LYS A 277 -8.04 -35.38 -7.59
N ASN A 278 -7.26 -34.34 -7.33
CA ASN A 278 -7.76 -33.07 -6.78
C ASN A 278 -8.19 -32.15 -7.94
N ASN A 279 -9.42 -31.63 -7.88
CA ASN A 279 -10.04 -30.74 -8.90
C ASN A 279 -9.36 -29.34 -9.02
N VAL A 280 -8.14 -29.16 -8.53
CA VAL A 280 -7.41 -27.87 -8.53
C VAL A 280 -6.96 -27.47 -9.93
N MET A 281 -6.72 -28.44 -10.83
CA MET A 281 -6.34 -28.15 -12.22
C MET A 281 -7.40 -27.32 -12.97
N ASN A 282 -8.68 -27.49 -12.61
CA ASN A 282 -9.80 -26.73 -13.17
C ASN A 282 -9.86 -25.27 -12.69
N LEU A 283 -8.98 -24.87 -11.75
CA LEU A 283 -8.89 -23.49 -11.25
C LEU A 283 -7.90 -22.62 -12.06
N THR A 284 -7.18 -23.22 -13.01
CA THR A 284 -6.35 -22.44 -13.96
C THR A 284 -7.23 -21.51 -14.79
N CYS A 285 -6.65 -20.40 -15.24
CA CYS A 285 -7.40 -19.37 -15.99
C CYS A 285 -6.61 -18.86 -17.18
N ASN A 286 -7.31 -18.18 -18.09
CA ASN A 286 -6.69 -17.48 -19.19
C ASN A 286 -5.85 -16.30 -18.67
N ILE A 287 -4.73 -16.04 -19.36
CA ILE A 287 -3.82 -14.93 -19.03
C ILE A 287 -4.25 -13.72 -19.87
N PRO A 288 -4.72 -12.62 -19.26
CA PRO A 288 -5.19 -11.44 -19.99
C PRO A 288 -4.02 -10.65 -20.59
N TYR A 289 -2.86 -10.66 -19.92
CA TYR A 289 -1.59 -10.08 -20.34
C TYR A 289 -0.48 -10.63 -19.44
N LEU A 290 0.78 -10.47 -19.85
CA LEU A 290 1.93 -10.84 -19.03
C LEU A 290 2.20 -9.75 -17.96
N ASP A 291 2.00 -10.07 -16.68
CA ASP A 291 2.30 -9.15 -15.57
C ASP A 291 3.71 -9.42 -15.02
N LEU A 292 4.53 -8.37 -14.99
CA LEU A 292 5.93 -8.42 -14.62
C LEU A 292 6.23 -7.42 -13.52
N VAL A 293 7.13 -7.78 -12.62
CA VAL A 293 7.77 -6.84 -11.69
C VAL A 293 9.26 -6.79 -12.02
N SER A 294 9.80 -5.59 -12.17
CA SER A 294 11.21 -5.40 -12.52
C SER A 294 11.96 -4.61 -11.46
N VAL A 295 13.09 -5.15 -10.99
CA VAL A 295 14.02 -4.44 -10.10
C VAL A 295 15.04 -3.58 -10.88
N ASP A 296 14.87 -3.49 -12.20
CA ASP A 296 15.55 -2.58 -13.12
C ASP A 296 14.54 -2.00 -14.12
N TYR A 297 13.58 -1.26 -13.58
CA TYR A 297 12.33 -0.88 -14.25
C TYR A 297 12.53 -0.14 -15.58
N SER A 298 13.24 1.01 -15.58
CA SER A 298 13.40 1.82 -16.78
C SER A 298 14.06 1.04 -17.93
N ASN A 299 15.15 0.33 -17.66
CA ASN A 299 15.82 -0.49 -18.68
C ASN A 299 14.93 -1.63 -19.16
N THR A 300 14.17 -2.26 -18.27
CA THR A 300 13.24 -3.33 -18.64
C THR A 300 12.16 -2.82 -19.58
N VAL A 301 11.53 -1.68 -19.28
CA VAL A 301 10.47 -1.09 -20.10
C VAL A 301 11.00 -0.73 -21.49
N LYS A 302 12.11 0.01 -21.58
CA LYS A 302 12.74 0.39 -22.85
C LYS A 302 13.12 -0.83 -23.70
N ASN A 303 13.86 -1.76 -23.10
CA ASN A 303 14.35 -2.93 -23.83
C ASN A 303 13.20 -3.85 -24.29
N LEU A 304 12.16 -4.01 -23.47
CA LEU A 304 11.00 -4.85 -23.82
C LEU A 304 10.15 -4.18 -24.90
N TYR A 305 9.95 -2.86 -24.83
CA TYR A 305 9.26 -2.12 -25.88
C TYR A 305 9.99 -2.24 -27.22
N ASN A 306 11.30 -2.00 -27.23
CA ASN A 306 12.11 -2.06 -28.45
C ASN A 306 12.22 -3.50 -28.99
N TYR A 307 12.28 -4.50 -28.11
CA TYR A 307 12.17 -5.91 -28.50
C TYR A 307 10.83 -6.21 -29.16
N LEU A 308 9.70 -5.76 -28.57
CA LEU A 308 8.36 -5.93 -29.13
C LEU A 308 8.24 -5.25 -30.49
N LYS A 309 8.74 -4.02 -30.63
CA LYS A 309 8.80 -3.27 -31.88
C LYS A 309 9.48 -4.07 -33.00
N GLY A 310 10.55 -4.81 -32.69
CA GLY A 310 11.26 -5.66 -33.65
C GLY A 310 10.55 -6.96 -34.04
N ILE A 311 9.49 -7.35 -33.33
CA ILE A 311 8.81 -8.64 -33.56
C ILE A 311 7.33 -8.54 -33.95
N VAL A 312 6.70 -7.38 -33.73
CA VAL A 312 5.34 -7.10 -34.18
C VAL A 312 5.32 -6.83 -35.68
N LYS A 313 4.17 -7.04 -36.33
CA LYS A 313 4.04 -6.87 -37.79
C LYS A 313 4.06 -5.41 -38.22
N VAL A 314 3.43 -4.53 -37.43
CA VAL A 314 3.26 -3.10 -37.73
C VAL A 314 3.69 -2.30 -36.50
N PRO A 315 4.97 -1.91 -36.38
CA PRO A 315 5.53 -1.22 -35.22
C PRO A 315 4.72 0.00 -34.73
N GLU A 316 4.08 0.72 -35.64
CA GLU A 316 3.29 1.93 -35.38
C GLU A 316 2.02 1.66 -34.56
N LYS A 317 1.57 0.41 -34.49
CA LYS A 317 0.42 -0.01 -33.66
C LYS A 317 0.82 -0.34 -32.23
N LEU A 318 2.11 -0.26 -31.89
CA LEU A 318 2.61 -0.45 -30.54
C LEU A 318 2.41 0.84 -29.74
N GLU A 319 1.86 0.71 -28.55
CA GLU A 319 1.54 1.83 -27.67
C GLU A 319 2.08 1.55 -26.26
N ILE A 320 2.40 2.61 -25.53
CA ILE A 320 2.77 2.55 -24.12
C ILE A 320 1.86 3.47 -23.33
N SER A 321 1.35 2.99 -22.19
CA SER A 321 0.66 3.79 -21.20
C SER A 321 1.35 3.67 -19.86
N GLU A 322 1.54 4.81 -19.19
CA GLU A 322 2.17 4.89 -17.87
C GLU A 322 1.13 5.21 -16.80
N TYR A 323 1.37 4.72 -15.59
CA TYR A 323 0.52 4.95 -14.44
C TYR A 323 1.37 5.38 -13.25
N PHE A 324 0.87 6.34 -12.49
CA PHE A 324 1.45 6.74 -11.21
C PHE A 324 1.48 5.56 -10.22
N PRO A 325 2.35 5.62 -9.20
CA PRO A 325 2.25 4.77 -8.01
C PRO A 325 0.81 4.71 -7.49
N LEU A 326 0.34 3.53 -7.09
CA LEU A 326 -0.97 3.38 -6.43
C LEU A 326 -0.76 3.36 -4.92
N PHE A 327 -1.05 4.49 -4.29
CA PHE A 327 -0.81 4.76 -2.88
C PHE A 327 0.61 4.32 -2.47
N GLN A 328 0.74 3.69 -1.31
CA GLN A 328 1.96 3.06 -0.85
C GLN A 328 2.12 1.60 -1.32
N PHE A 329 1.21 1.10 -2.16
CA PHE A 329 1.12 -0.32 -2.53
C PHE A 329 2.02 -0.68 -3.71
N THR A 330 2.08 0.17 -4.74
CA THR A 330 2.92 -0.04 -5.91
C THR A 330 3.70 1.22 -6.26
N ASN A 331 4.84 1.06 -6.90
CA ASN A 331 5.50 2.15 -7.63
C ASN A 331 4.84 2.36 -9.01
N TYR A 332 5.52 3.09 -9.90
CA TYR A 332 5.08 3.29 -11.27
C TYR A 332 4.84 1.97 -12.01
N SER A 333 3.95 2.01 -12.99
CA SER A 333 3.76 0.89 -13.92
C SER A 333 3.60 1.36 -15.35
N SER A 334 4.05 0.52 -16.29
CA SER A 334 3.89 0.72 -17.73
C SER A 334 3.13 -0.46 -18.32
N MET A 335 2.19 -0.19 -19.22
CA MET A 335 1.52 -1.20 -20.01
C MET A 335 1.88 -0.99 -21.49
N ILE A 336 2.39 -2.04 -22.12
CA ILE A 336 2.67 -2.06 -23.55
C ILE A 336 1.52 -2.79 -24.24
N SER A 337 0.85 -2.10 -25.16
CA SER A 337 -0.26 -2.62 -25.95
C SER A 337 0.07 -2.65 -27.43
N TYR A 338 -0.57 -3.54 -28.18
CA TYR A 338 -0.49 -3.61 -29.62
C TYR A 338 -1.90 -3.69 -30.19
N ASN A 339 -2.26 -2.74 -31.06
CA ASN A 339 -3.61 -2.63 -31.63
C ASN A 339 -4.71 -2.62 -30.55
N GLY A 340 -4.49 -1.82 -29.48
CA GLY A 340 -5.41 -1.67 -28.35
C GLY A 340 -5.45 -2.84 -27.35
N ILE A 341 -4.70 -3.93 -27.58
CA ILE A 341 -4.68 -5.10 -26.70
C ILE A 341 -3.38 -5.10 -25.88
N ILE A 342 -3.49 -5.20 -24.57
CA ILE A 342 -2.35 -5.21 -23.64
C ILE A 342 -1.57 -6.51 -23.82
N ILE A 343 -0.27 -6.40 -24.10
CA ILE A 343 0.65 -7.54 -24.14
C ILE A 343 1.24 -7.78 -22.76
N THR A 344 1.74 -6.72 -22.13
CA THR A 344 2.43 -6.81 -20.85
C THR A 344 2.22 -5.57 -19.99
N LYS A 345 2.10 -5.79 -18.68
CA LYS A 345 2.20 -4.79 -17.62
C LYS A 345 3.53 -5.00 -16.90
N ILE A 346 4.25 -3.92 -16.64
CA ILE A 346 5.53 -3.92 -15.95
C ILE A 346 5.39 -2.98 -14.76
N THR A 347 5.58 -3.50 -13.56
CA THR A 347 5.54 -2.72 -12.30
C THR A 347 6.97 -2.50 -11.80
N GLU A 348 7.25 -1.28 -11.34
CA GLU A 348 8.56 -0.91 -10.80
C GLU A 348 8.79 -1.54 -9.42
N GLY A 349 9.83 -2.38 -9.33
CA GLY A 349 10.34 -3.00 -8.11
C GLY A 349 11.63 -2.37 -7.58
N ASN A 350 12.11 -1.27 -8.20
CA ASN A 350 13.32 -0.58 -7.79
C ASN A 350 13.26 -0.15 -6.31
N GLY A 351 14.34 -0.37 -5.57
CA GLY A 351 14.42 -0.05 -4.14
C GLY A 351 13.90 -1.15 -3.20
N PHE A 352 13.31 -2.22 -3.75
CA PHE A 352 12.81 -3.37 -2.98
C PHE A 352 13.65 -4.63 -3.23
N CYS A 353 13.77 -5.49 -2.21
CA CYS A 353 14.24 -6.86 -2.37
C CYS A 353 13.02 -7.79 -2.37
N ILE A 354 12.58 -8.19 -3.57
CA ILE A 354 11.30 -8.87 -3.78
C ILE A 354 11.46 -10.39 -3.58
N PRO A 355 10.71 -11.03 -2.66
CA PRO A 355 10.76 -12.46 -2.43
C PRO A 355 10.38 -13.27 -3.67
N MET A 356 11.20 -14.26 -4.02
CA MET A 356 11.13 -14.92 -5.31
C MET A 356 11.15 -16.45 -5.25
N ILE A 357 10.76 -17.06 -6.36
CA ILE A 357 10.88 -18.50 -6.65
C ILE A 357 11.56 -18.63 -8.01
N ARG A 358 12.78 -19.18 -8.02
CA ARG A 358 13.50 -19.50 -9.25
C ARG A 358 13.16 -20.93 -9.67
N VAL A 359 12.87 -21.12 -10.96
CA VAL A 359 12.62 -22.44 -11.55
C VAL A 359 13.75 -22.84 -12.50
N ASN A 360 13.85 -24.14 -12.80
CA ASN A 360 14.93 -24.70 -13.64
C ASN A 360 14.99 -24.10 -15.06
N SER A 361 13.88 -23.60 -15.59
CA SER A 361 13.84 -22.92 -16.89
C SER A 361 14.55 -21.56 -16.90
N GLY A 362 15.01 -21.06 -15.75
CA GLY A 362 15.60 -19.74 -15.59
C GLY A 362 14.59 -18.65 -15.25
N LEU A 363 13.29 -18.92 -15.39
CA LEU A 363 12.24 -17.99 -14.98
C LEU A 363 12.23 -17.77 -13.46
N ILE A 364 11.80 -16.58 -13.07
CA ILE A 364 11.66 -16.17 -11.68
C ILE A 364 10.21 -15.75 -11.48
N TYR A 365 9.54 -16.33 -10.49
CA TYR A 365 8.19 -15.96 -10.08
C TYR A 365 8.25 -15.21 -8.76
N VAL A 366 7.28 -14.33 -8.51
CA VAL A 366 7.07 -13.77 -7.17
C VAL A 366 6.68 -14.88 -6.17
N SER A 367 6.96 -14.68 -4.88
CA SER A 367 6.53 -15.63 -3.83
C SER A 367 5.01 -15.70 -3.67
N TYR A 368 4.52 -16.74 -2.98
CA TYR A 368 3.10 -16.92 -2.70
C TYR A 368 2.47 -15.71 -2.00
N GLN A 369 3.08 -15.23 -0.90
CA GLN A 369 2.57 -14.08 -0.15
C GLN A 369 2.65 -12.78 -0.98
N TYR A 370 3.60 -12.68 -1.92
CA TYR A 370 3.71 -11.53 -2.81
C TYR A 370 2.60 -11.51 -3.88
N LEU A 371 2.28 -12.67 -4.46
CA LEU A 371 1.16 -12.78 -5.39
C LEU A 371 -0.18 -12.49 -4.70
N LEU A 372 -0.39 -13.05 -3.50
CA LEU A 372 -1.58 -12.80 -2.70
C LEU A 372 -1.76 -11.30 -2.40
N MET A 373 -0.67 -10.63 -2.01
CA MET A 373 -0.64 -9.18 -1.82
C MET A 373 -0.98 -8.44 -3.12
N THR A 374 -0.37 -8.82 -4.23
CA THR A 374 -0.63 -8.21 -5.54
C THR A 374 -2.10 -8.29 -5.91
N PHE A 375 -2.76 -9.44 -5.74
CA PHE A 375 -4.17 -9.57 -6.07
C PHE A 375 -5.10 -8.79 -5.15
N LEU A 376 -4.76 -8.61 -3.88
CA LEU A 376 -5.52 -7.70 -3.00
C LEU A 376 -5.39 -6.25 -3.48
N ILE A 377 -4.18 -5.84 -3.89
CA ILE A 377 -3.91 -4.51 -4.44
C ILE A 377 -4.64 -4.33 -5.78
N ASP A 378 -4.57 -5.29 -6.69
CA ASP A 378 -5.21 -5.21 -7.99
C ASP A 378 -6.76 -5.28 -7.87
N LYS A 379 -7.30 -6.03 -6.90
CA LYS A 379 -8.73 -5.97 -6.53
C LYS A 379 -9.12 -4.56 -6.10
N PHE A 380 -8.31 -3.93 -5.26
CA PHE A 380 -8.55 -2.55 -4.82
C PHE A 380 -8.42 -1.56 -5.99
N ARG A 381 -7.44 -1.72 -6.88
CA ARG A 381 -7.32 -0.93 -8.10
C ARG A 381 -8.56 -1.07 -8.99
N ALA A 382 -9.02 -2.29 -9.25
CA ALA A 382 -10.22 -2.55 -10.03
C ALA A 382 -11.48 -1.90 -9.39
N HIS A 383 -11.54 -1.84 -8.06
CA HIS A 383 -12.58 -1.09 -7.36
C HIS A 383 -12.51 0.42 -7.65
N LEU A 384 -11.31 1.02 -7.59
CA LEU A 384 -11.09 2.43 -7.91
C LEU A 384 -11.33 2.75 -9.40
N ASP A 385 -11.01 1.81 -10.29
CA ASP A 385 -11.23 1.91 -11.74
C ASP A 385 -12.70 1.61 -12.12
N GLN A 386 -13.55 1.23 -11.15
CA GLN A 386 -14.93 0.78 -11.35
C GLN A 386 -15.06 -0.44 -12.30
N ASP A 387 -13.98 -1.21 -12.46
CA ASP A 387 -13.95 -2.45 -13.24
C ASP A 387 -14.50 -3.61 -12.39
N LYS A 388 -15.82 -3.81 -12.46
CA LYS A 388 -16.52 -4.88 -11.75
C LYS A 388 -16.02 -6.27 -12.15
N THR A 389 -15.71 -6.48 -13.43
CA THR A 389 -15.29 -7.79 -13.96
C THR A 389 -13.96 -8.19 -13.34
N MET A 390 -12.96 -7.31 -13.39
CA MET A 390 -11.66 -7.58 -12.80
C MET A 390 -11.71 -7.63 -11.27
N TYR A 391 -12.54 -6.80 -10.63
CA TYR A 391 -12.76 -6.86 -9.19
C TYR A 391 -13.21 -8.27 -8.73
N PHE A 392 -14.17 -8.87 -9.43
CA PHE A 392 -14.63 -10.23 -9.13
C PHE A 392 -13.59 -11.29 -9.52
N ASN A 393 -12.91 -11.14 -10.65
CA ASN A 393 -11.84 -12.07 -11.06
C ASN A 393 -10.71 -12.14 -10.02
N TYR A 394 -10.24 -10.99 -9.51
CA TYR A 394 -9.24 -10.97 -8.44
C TYR A 394 -9.77 -11.54 -7.13
N SER A 395 -11.04 -11.27 -6.78
CA SER A 395 -11.68 -11.85 -5.58
C SER A 395 -11.72 -13.39 -5.64
N ILE A 396 -12.09 -13.95 -6.80
CA ILE A 396 -12.09 -15.39 -7.05
C ILE A 396 -10.66 -15.93 -7.04
N ALA A 397 -9.70 -15.24 -7.66
CA ALA A 397 -8.30 -15.66 -7.71
C ALA A 397 -7.66 -15.73 -6.32
N ILE A 398 -7.92 -14.75 -5.44
CA ILE A 398 -7.48 -14.79 -4.03
C ILE A 398 -8.04 -16.03 -3.33
N SER A 399 -9.35 -16.28 -3.48
CA SER A 399 -10.01 -17.43 -2.86
C SER A 399 -9.43 -18.76 -3.34
N ASN A 400 -9.23 -18.89 -4.65
CA ASN A 400 -8.63 -20.08 -5.27
C ASN A 400 -7.17 -20.27 -4.84
N LEU A 401 -6.40 -19.18 -4.72
CA LEU A 401 -4.99 -19.22 -4.30
C LEU A 401 -4.85 -19.76 -2.87
N ILE A 402 -5.70 -19.31 -1.95
CA ILE A 402 -5.76 -19.81 -0.56
C ILE A 402 -6.20 -21.29 -0.53
N LYS A 403 -7.24 -21.63 -1.31
CA LYS A 403 -7.72 -23.02 -1.42
C LYS A 403 -6.63 -23.97 -1.94
N ALA A 404 -5.91 -23.57 -2.99
CA ALA A 404 -4.84 -24.34 -3.59
C ALA A 404 -3.67 -24.56 -2.61
N ARG A 405 -3.26 -23.52 -1.90
CA ARG A 405 -2.27 -23.61 -0.82
C ARG A 405 -2.68 -24.63 0.23
N ASN A 406 -3.91 -24.51 0.78
CA ASN A 406 -4.37 -25.39 1.84
C ASN A 406 -4.40 -26.85 1.38
N ILE A 407 -4.99 -27.13 0.20
CA ILE A 407 -5.00 -28.48 -0.38
C ILE A 407 -3.58 -29.03 -0.56
N PHE A 408 -2.65 -28.21 -1.06
CA PHE A 408 -1.26 -28.63 -1.25
C PHE A 408 -0.57 -28.99 0.07
N LEU A 409 -0.67 -28.11 1.07
CA LEU A 409 -0.07 -28.31 2.39
C LEU A 409 -0.64 -29.55 3.09
N ASP A 410 -1.96 -29.71 3.08
CA ASP A 410 -2.65 -30.86 3.68
C ASP A 410 -2.24 -32.17 2.98
N THR A 411 -2.22 -32.17 1.65
CA THR A 411 -1.87 -33.36 0.85
C THR A 411 -0.41 -33.78 1.08
N LYS A 412 0.50 -32.82 1.16
CA LYS A 412 1.94 -33.06 1.36
C LYS A 412 2.33 -33.18 2.83
N LYS A 413 1.40 -32.95 3.76
CA LYS A 413 1.65 -32.86 5.21
C LYS A 413 2.75 -31.86 5.57
N LEU A 414 2.70 -30.70 4.92
CA LEU A 414 3.65 -29.61 5.12
C LEU A 414 3.02 -28.47 5.91
N THR A 415 3.86 -27.73 6.63
CA THR A 415 3.49 -26.48 7.29
C THR A 415 3.72 -25.27 6.38
N VAL A 416 3.23 -24.12 6.82
CA VAL A 416 3.31 -22.85 6.07
C VAL A 416 4.76 -22.34 5.91
N VAL A 417 5.68 -22.80 6.76
CA VAL A 417 7.10 -22.39 6.75
C VAL A 417 8.03 -23.42 6.12
N ASP A 418 7.52 -24.62 5.82
CA ASP A 418 8.30 -25.68 5.21
C ASP A 418 8.75 -25.30 3.79
N ASN A 419 9.85 -25.92 3.35
CA ASN A 419 10.42 -25.62 2.04
C ASN A 419 9.53 -26.13 0.89
N SER A 420 8.69 -25.25 0.36
CA SER A 420 7.84 -25.49 -0.80
C SER A 420 7.63 -24.21 -1.62
N VAL A 421 6.92 -24.30 -2.74
CA VAL A 421 6.50 -23.11 -3.50
C VAL A 421 5.53 -22.25 -2.69
N PHE A 422 4.72 -22.84 -1.81
CA PHE A 422 3.76 -22.17 -0.94
C PHE A 422 4.36 -21.67 0.38
N ARG A 423 5.68 -21.73 0.54
CA ARG A 423 6.38 -21.26 1.74
C ARG A 423 6.13 -19.77 2.00
N GLU A 424 5.70 -19.47 3.22
CA GLU A 424 5.57 -18.12 3.77
C GLU A 424 6.87 -17.64 4.43
N PHE A 425 6.97 -16.33 4.68
CA PHE A 425 8.14 -15.68 5.29
C PHE A 425 9.44 -15.95 4.52
N LYS A 426 9.35 -15.91 3.20
CA LYS A 426 10.46 -16.22 2.31
C LYS A 426 11.50 -15.09 2.33
N ILE A 427 12.74 -15.44 2.69
CA ILE A 427 13.86 -14.50 2.78
C ILE A 427 14.66 -14.36 1.48
N SER A 428 14.60 -15.35 0.59
CA SER A 428 15.29 -15.30 -0.70
C SER A 428 14.57 -14.29 -1.61
N CYS A 429 15.27 -13.23 -1.97
CA CYS A 429 14.74 -12.11 -2.73
C CYS A 429 15.74 -11.58 -3.77
N ILE A 430 15.27 -10.79 -4.74
CA ILE A 430 16.11 -10.08 -5.72
C ILE A 430 15.86 -8.57 -5.64
N GLY A 431 16.88 -7.78 -6.00
CA GLY A 431 16.79 -6.33 -6.05
C GLY A 431 17.55 -5.65 -4.91
N THR A 432 18.04 -4.44 -5.20
CA THR A 432 18.77 -3.63 -4.23
C THR A 432 17.77 -2.83 -3.40
N THR A 433 17.91 -2.90 -2.08
CA THR A 433 17.05 -2.20 -1.14
C THR A 433 17.85 -1.41 -0.11
N THR A 434 17.16 -0.56 0.65
CA THR A 434 17.77 0.25 1.69
C THR A 434 16.84 0.47 2.87
N SER A 435 17.39 0.72 4.06
CA SER A 435 16.59 0.89 5.27
C SER A 435 15.81 2.20 5.26
N GLN A 436 14.64 2.21 5.90
CA GLN A 436 13.80 3.41 5.96
C GLN A 436 14.49 4.58 6.67
N LEU A 437 15.30 4.28 7.69
CA LEU A 437 16.12 5.30 8.36
C LEU A 437 17.14 5.94 7.40
N ARG A 438 17.75 5.14 6.52
CA ARG A 438 18.68 5.66 5.51
C ARG A 438 17.95 6.50 4.47
N LEU A 439 16.79 6.07 3.97
CA LEU A 439 15.96 6.86 3.04
C LEU A 439 15.58 8.22 3.64
N SER A 440 15.10 8.23 4.89
CA SER A 440 14.75 9.46 5.61
C SER A 440 15.95 10.41 5.71
N LYS A 441 17.12 9.92 6.13
CA LYS A 441 18.34 10.74 6.21
C LYS A 441 18.82 11.26 4.86
N LEU A 442 18.76 10.44 3.81
CA LEU A 442 19.14 10.87 2.45
C LEU A 442 18.22 11.99 1.95
N ARG A 443 16.91 11.89 2.20
CA ARG A 443 15.94 12.95 1.87
C ARG A 443 16.22 14.25 2.64
N MET A 444 16.51 14.15 3.93
CA MET A 444 16.88 15.32 4.74
C MET A 444 18.15 16.01 4.21
N LEU A 445 19.15 15.22 3.79
CA LEU A 445 20.37 15.74 3.16
C LEU A 445 20.09 16.43 1.82
N GLU A 446 19.24 15.83 0.99
CA GLU A 446 18.84 16.43 -0.29
C GLU A 446 18.10 17.76 -0.10
N ARG A 447 17.16 17.82 0.86
CA ARG A 447 16.46 19.08 1.21
C ARG A 447 17.42 20.14 1.71
N LYS A 448 18.37 19.76 2.58
CA LYS A 448 19.42 20.65 3.07
C LYS A 448 20.31 21.18 1.94
N GLN A 449 20.65 20.36 0.95
CA GLN A 449 21.43 20.77 -0.23
C GLN A 449 20.66 21.73 -1.15
N LYS A 450 19.32 21.69 -1.12
CA LYS A 450 18.42 22.56 -1.89
C LYS A 450 17.96 23.79 -1.09
N ASP A 451 18.58 24.08 0.06
CA ASP A 451 18.17 25.14 1.01
C ASP A 451 16.67 25.10 1.38
N LYS A 452 16.07 23.91 1.37
CA LYS A 452 14.68 23.67 1.78
C LYS A 452 14.61 23.29 3.26
N ASN A 453 13.46 23.53 3.89
CA ASN A 453 13.19 23.05 5.24
C ASN A 453 13.45 21.55 5.35
N ILE A 454 14.35 21.18 6.26
CA ILE A 454 14.80 19.78 6.43
C ILE A 454 13.63 18.91 6.86
N GLN A 455 12.85 19.41 7.81
CA GLN A 455 11.68 18.77 8.38
C GLN A 455 10.62 19.82 8.64
N PHE A 456 9.38 19.54 8.26
CA PHE A 456 8.26 20.40 8.59
C PHE A 456 7.88 20.23 10.07
N THR A 457 7.70 21.36 10.78
CA THR A 457 7.28 21.42 12.18
C THR A 457 6.29 22.58 12.36
N TYR A 458 5.23 22.34 13.11
CA TYR A 458 4.24 23.32 13.52
C TYR A 458 4.10 23.31 15.05
N THR A 459 4.29 24.48 15.66
CA THR A 459 4.16 24.66 17.11
C THR A 459 3.17 25.82 17.35
N PRO A 460 1.91 25.57 17.76
CA PRO A 460 0.91 26.61 17.92
C PRO A 460 1.35 27.74 18.86
N GLU A 461 2.03 27.41 19.96
CA GLU A 461 2.56 28.42 20.89
C GLU A 461 3.54 29.40 20.21
N GLN A 462 4.39 28.90 19.31
CA GLN A 462 5.32 29.76 18.56
C GLN A 462 4.58 30.52 17.45
N PHE A 463 3.64 29.87 16.77
CA PHE A 463 2.85 30.46 15.70
C PHE A 463 2.05 31.67 16.19
N PHE A 464 1.30 31.54 17.29
CA PHE A 464 0.48 32.62 17.84
C PHE A 464 1.28 33.75 18.52
N LYS A 465 2.59 33.55 18.77
CA LYS A 465 3.50 34.61 19.23
C LYS A 465 4.07 35.46 18.08
N GLN A 466 3.90 35.05 16.82
CA GLN A 466 4.40 35.78 15.65
C GLN A 466 3.47 36.95 15.28
N SER A 467 3.97 37.89 14.47
CA SER A 467 3.17 38.97 13.91
C SER A 467 2.04 38.45 13.01
N GLU A 468 0.93 39.20 12.91
CA GLU A 468 -0.20 38.87 12.02
C GLU A 468 0.26 38.64 10.57
N GLU A 469 1.19 39.46 10.07
CA GLU A 469 1.77 39.29 8.72
C GLU A 469 2.46 37.93 8.55
N SER A 470 3.18 37.46 9.58
CA SER A 470 3.86 36.16 9.54
C SER A 470 2.86 35.01 9.60
N GLN A 471 1.80 35.15 10.40
CA GLN A 471 0.72 34.17 10.46
C GLN A 471 -0.03 34.07 9.11
N HIS A 472 -0.30 35.19 8.44
CA HIS A 472 -0.93 35.22 7.12
C HIS A 472 -0.07 34.62 5.99
N LYS A 473 1.26 34.57 6.15
CA LYS A 473 2.16 33.91 5.18
C LYS A 473 2.12 32.38 5.26
N PHE A 474 1.69 31.83 6.39
CA PHE A 474 1.58 30.39 6.57
C PHE A 474 0.25 29.87 6.01
N ASP A 475 0.32 28.99 5.02
CA ASP A 475 -0.85 28.35 4.42
C ASP A 475 -0.65 26.83 4.41
N PRO A 476 -1.38 26.08 5.25
CA PRO A 476 -1.25 24.62 5.33
C PRO A 476 -1.75 23.89 4.07
N PHE A 477 -2.51 24.56 3.19
CA PHE A 477 -3.01 23.97 1.94
C PHE A 477 -2.00 24.05 0.79
N LYS A 478 -0.94 24.85 0.90
CA LYS A 478 0.14 24.95 -0.11
C LYS A 478 1.20 23.85 0.02
N HIS A 479 0.90 22.76 0.70
CA HIS A 479 1.79 21.62 0.81
C HIS A 479 1.57 20.63 -0.35
N PHE A 480 2.65 20.26 -1.04
CA PHE A 480 2.59 19.37 -2.19
C PHE A 480 3.03 17.96 -1.81
N PHE A 481 2.18 16.98 -2.15
CA PHE A 481 2.43 15.55 -1.99
C PHE A 481 2.80 14.91 -3.32
N ARG A 482 3.42 13.73 -3.28
CA ARG A 482 3.67 12.97 -4.51
C ARG A 482 2.35 12.46 -5.08
N ASN A 483 2.22 12.47 -6.40
CA ASN A 483 1.09 11.81 -7.03
C ASN A 483 1.20 10.29 -6.87
N THR A 484 0.43 9.75 -5.92
CA THR A 484 0.27 8.32 -5.66
C THR A 484 -1.17 7.87 -5.94
N SER A 485 -1.85 8.52 -6.88
CA SER A 485 -3.27 8.27 -7.21
C SER A 485 -3.52 6.93 -7.92
N GLY A 486 -2.48 6.31 -8.50
CA GLY A 486 -2.60 5.19 -9.42
C GLY A 486 -3.21 5.52 -10.78
N ASN A 487 -3.44 6.81 -11.09
CA ASN A 487 -4.05 7.25 -12.34
C ASN A 487 -3.09 7.06 -13.53
N LYS A 488 -3.68 6.94 -14.73
CA LYS A 488 -2.94 7.00 -15.99
C LYS A 488 -2.27 8.37 -16.12
N ILE A 489 -1.00 8.39 -16.49
CA ILE A 489 -0.26 9.62 -16.75
C ILE A 489 -0.68 10.13 -18.13
N THR A 490 -1.28 11.32 -18.17
CA THR A 490 -1.75 11.97 -19.41
C THR A 490 -0.91 13.18 -19.78
N ASN A 491 -0.34 13.87 -18.79
CA ASN A 491 0.54 15.01 -19.00
C ASN A 491 1.93 14.53 -19.45
N MET A 492 2.35 14.94 -20.65
CA MET A 492 3.66 14.58 -21.23
C MET A 492 4.86 14.96 -20.35
N LYS A 493 4.73 16.00 -19.51
CA LYS A 493 5.81 16.38 -18.58
C LYS A 493 6.05 15.33 -17.50
N ASN A 494 5.03 14.54 -17.18
CA ASN A 494 5.05 13.56 -16.09
C ASN A 494 5.37 12.15 -16.59
N MET A 495 5.37 11.94 -17.91
CA MET A 495 5.74 10.68 -18.55
C MET A 495 7.22 10.39 -18.30
N ARG A 496 7.57 9.16 -17.93
CA ARG A 496 8.96 8.75 -17.71
C ARG A 496 9.64 8.28 -18.98
N PHE A 497 8.86 7.98 -20.02
CA PHE A 497 9.39 7.55 -21.31
C PHE A 497 8.90 8.43 -22.44
N LYS A 498 9.70 8.52 -23.50
CA LYS A 498 9.32 9.16 -24.76
C LYS A 498 9.87 8.38 -25.94
N LEU A 499 9.23 8.51 -27.09
CA LEU A 499 9.73 7.98 -28.35
C LEU A 499 10.73 8.98 -28.95
N ASP A 500 11.87 8.48 -29.43
CA ASP A 500 12.79 9.27 -30.23
C ASP A 500 12.35 9.37 -31.69
N ASN A 501 13.16 10.04 -32.52
CA ASN A 501 12.87 10.23 -33.95
C ASN A 501 12.85 8.91 -34.74
N GLN A 502 13.47 7.86 -34.22
CA GLN A 502 13.49 6.52 -34.79
C GLN A 502 12.33 5.66 -34.24
N GLY A 503 11.52 6.21 -33.33
CA GLY A 503 10.43 5.52 -32.64
C GLY A 503 10.92 4.52 -31.60
N GLU A 504 12.16 4.61 -31.13
CA GLU A 504 12.69 3.83 -30.01
C GLU A 504 12.27 4.48 -28.70
N LEU A 505 12.00 3.66 -27.67
CA LEU A 505 11.63 4.16 -26.36
C LEU A 505 12.88 4.52 -25.56
N ILE A 506 12.95 5.78 -25.13
CA ILE A 506 14.04 6.33 -24.31
C ILE A 506 13.51 6.96 -23.02
N ASP A 507 14.39 7.21 -22.06
CA ASP A 507 14.01 7.93 -20.84
C ASP A 507 13.64 9.38 -21.16
N ASN A 508 12.60 9.87 -20.49
CA ASN A 508 12.23 11.26 -20.52
C ASN A 508 12.96 12.00 -19.40
N ILE A 509 13.95 12.81 -19.77
CA ILE A 509 14.71 13.63 -18.82
C ILE A 509 13.92 14.91 -18.56
N ASN A 510 12.89 14.82 -17.72
CA ASN A 510 12.27 15.98 -17.09
C ASN A 510 12.74 16.03 -15.63
N GLU A 511 12.99 17.23 -15.10
CA GLU A 511 13.20 17.38 -13.67
C GLU A 511 11.97 16.83 -12.94
N ILE A 512 12.19 16.06 -11.87
CA ILE A 512 11.14 15.44 -11.07
C ILE A 512 10.41 16.59 -10.34
N ASP A 513 9.49 17.24 -11.03
CA ASP A 513 8.52 18.11 -10.40
C ASP A 513 7.55 17.22 -9.62
N TYR A 514 7.32 17.58 -8.35
CA TYR A 514 6.34 16.94 -7.50
C TYR A 514 4.96 17.19 -8.12
N THR A 515 4.53 16.26 -8.96
CA THR A 515 3.22 16.32 -9.59
C THR A 515 2.16 16.20 -8.52
N THR A 516 1.25 17.18 -8.51
CA THR A 516 0.21 17.27 -7.48
C THR A 516 -1.05 16.55 -7.96
N GLU A 517 -1.94 16.18 -7.04
CA GLU A 517 -3.24 15.60 -7.40
C GLU A 517 -4.06 16.57 -8.29
N ASN A 518 -3.99 17.87 -8.00
CA ASN A 518 -4.69 18.94 -8.73
C ASN A 518 -4.21 19.11 -10.19
N ASP A 519 -2.96 18.77 -10.51
CA ASP A 519 -2.43 18.84 -11.88
C ASP A 519 -3.03 17.78 -12.82
N SER A 520 -3.74 16.78 -12.26
CA SER A 520 -4.33 15.67 -13.01
C SER A 520 -5.83 15.78 -13.27
N GLU A 521 -6.55 16.65 -12.56
CA GLU A 521 -8.01 16.83 -12.69
C GLU A 521 -8.42 18.01 -13.59
N SER A 522 -7.50 18.92 -13.92
CA SER A 522 -7.79 20.06 -14.82
C SER A 522 -7.79 19.65 -16.29
N LYS A 523 -8.79 18.88 -16.73
CA LYS A 523 -9.24 18.84 -18.15
C LYS A 523 -10.54 18.09 -18.45
N THR A 524 -11.28 17.61 -17.45
CA THR A 524 -12.49 16.79 -17.69
C THR A 524 -13.83 17.45 -17.35
N THR A 525 -13.90 18.74 -17.02
CA THR A 525 -15.16 19.39 -16.60
C THR A 525 -15.54 20.69 -17.33
N GLU A 526 -14.88 21.08 -18.42
CA GLU A 526 -15.21 22.32 -19.15
C GLU A 526 -15.91 22.15 -20.52
N ASN A 527 -16.42 20.95 -20.85
CA ASN A 527 -17.02 20.71 -22.18
C ASN A 527 -18.47 20.18 -22.16
N ASP A 528 -19.31 20.61 -21.23
CA ASP A 528 -20.76 20.28 -21.29
C ASP A 528 -21.71 21.41 -20.84
N SER A 529 -21.26 22.67 -20.89
CA SER A 529 -22.15 23.80 -20.61
C SER A 529 -21.84 25.04 -21.43
N GLU A 530 -21.66 24.91 -22.74
CA GLU A 530 -21.72 26.07 -23.64
C GLU A 530 -21.89 25.63 -25.10
N SER A 531 -23.13 25.31 -25.49
CA SER A 531 -23.55 25.47 -26.89
C SER A 531 -25.07 25.53 -26.97
N LYS A 532 -25.63 26.75 -26.98
CA LYS A 532 -26.87 27.11 -27.70
C LYS A 532 -27.18 28.60 -27.54
N THR A 533 -26.55 29.41 -28.39
CA THR A 533 -26.90 30.78 -28.84
C THR A 533 -25.63 31.22 -29.58
N THR A 534 -25.56 31.58 -30.86
CA THR A 534 -26.41 32.20 -31.88
C THR A 534 -26.06 31.47 -33.22
N GLU A 535 -26.67 31.58 -34.39
CA GLU A 535 -27.24 32.70 -35.14
C GLU A 535 -27.83 32.06 -36.42
N ASN A 536 -29.01 32.46 -36.87
CA ASN A 536 -29.40 32.41 -38.28
C ASN A 536 -30.63 33.29 -38.48
N ASP A 537 -30.37 34.52 -38.90
CA ASP A 537 -31.33 35.38 -39.58
C ASP A 537 -31.48 34.90 -41.04
N SER A 538 -32.72 34.63 -41.45
CA SER A 538 -33.24 35.10 -42.75
C SER A 538 -34.76 34.83 -42.85
N GLU A 539 -35.49 35.94 -42.93
CA GLU A 539 -36.70 36.16 -43.71
C GLU A 539 -37.84 35.13 -43.68
N SER A 540 -38.96 35.48 -43.05
CA SER A 540 -40.07 36.17 -43.76
C SER A 540 -41.41 36.09 -43.02
N LYS A 541 -42.04 37.27 -42.91
CA LYS A 541 -43.48 37.57 -43.04
C LYS A 541 -44.50 37.00 -42.04
N THR A 542 -45.26 37.97 -41.48
CA THR A 542 -46.72 37.97 -41.18
C THR A 542 -47.18 37.00 -40.07
N THR A 543 -47.99 37.34 -39.07
CA THR A 543 -49.04 38.38 -38.89
C THR A 543 -49.52 38.28 -37.43
N GLU A 544 -49.82 39.44 -36.84
CA GLU A 544 -50.98 39.75 -35.97
C GLU A 544 -51.42 38.88 -34.77
N ASN A 545 -51.71 39.63 -33.68
CA ASN A 545 -52.76 39.47 -32.65
C ASN A 545 -52.40 38.63 -31.40
N ASP A 546 -52.26 39.32 -30.25
CA ASP A 546 -53.29 39.55 -29.20
C ASP A 546 -53.54 38.26 -28.40
N SER A 547 -53.66 38.21 -27.08
CA SER A 547 -53.93 39.18 -26.02
C SER A 547 -53.93 38.41 -24.67
N GLU A 548 -53.84 39.15 -23.57
CA GLU A 548 -54.44 38.87 -22.24
C GLU A 548 -54.06 37.57 -21.49
N SER A 549 -53.35 37.66 -20.37
CA SER A 549 -53.84 37.99 -19.02
C SER A 549 -54.92 37.04 -18.48
N LYS A 550 -54.61 36.29 -17.42
CA LYS A 550 -55.28 36.42 -16.11
C LYS A 550 -54.75 35.40 -15.08
N THR A 551 -54.32 35.98 -13.98
CA THR A 551 -54.28 35.46 -12.60
C THR A 551 -55.62 34.86 -12.16
N THR A 552 -55.57 33.78 -11.39
CA THR A 552 -56.37 33.64 -10.16
C THR A 552 -55.77 32.55 -9.25
N GLU A 553 -55.42 32.94 -8.03
CA GLU A 553 -55.32 32.08 -6.85
C GLU A 553 -56.70 31.50 -6.51
N ILE A 554 -56.76 30.36 -5.80
CA ILE A 554 -57.42 30.22 -4.48
C ILE A 554 -57.51 28.75 -4.05
N GLU A 555 -57.02 28.56 -2.82
CA GLU A 555 -57.38 27.66 -1.72
C GLU A 555 -57.28 26.13 -1.79
N MET A 556 -56.56 25.68 -0.74
CA MET A 556 -56.60 24.40 -0.07
C MET A 556 -58.01 24.06 0.43
N ASP A 557 -58.39 22.79 0.32
CA ASP A 557 -59.09 22.15 1.42
C ASP A 557 -58.72 20.66 1.53
N SER A 558 -59.06 20.14 2.69
CA SER A 558 -58.51 19.03 3.43
C SER A 558 -59.28 17.71 3.27
N ASN A 559 -58.63 16.64 3.74
CA ASN A 559 -59.17 15.39 4.29
C ASN A 559 -59.43 14.13 3.44
N SER A 560 -58.99 13.03 4.08
CA SER A 560 -59.41 11.62 4.02
C SER A 560 -59.14 10.83 2.75
N GLN A 561 -58.12 9.95 2.76
CA GLN A 561 -58.14 8.58 3.28
C GLN A 561 -56.72 8.01 3.32
#